data_AF-A0A9Q6Z450-F1
#
_entry.id   AF-A0A9Q6Z450-F1
#
_cell.length_a   1.000
_cell.length_b   1.000
_cell.length_c   1.000
_cell.angle_alpha   90.00
_cell.angle_beta   90.00
_cell.angle_gamma   90.00
#
_symmetry.space_group_name_H-M   'P 1'
#
loop_
_entity.id
_entity.type
_entity.pdbx_description
1 polymer ?
#
loop_
_entity_poly.entity_id
_entity_poly.type
_entity_poly.pdbx_seq_one_letter_code
_entity_poly.pdbx_strand_id
1 'polypeptide(L)'
;MSKHYITCKHCQTENLNTDYCTNCGEIINIVLERQLEQQRVKEERIQKEILREPTAIEKFFLTLRNHSNPFVRVLYIIVHTVWLVVATIAAGIAYLVGMIAA
;
A
#
# COMPACT_ATOMS: atom_id res chain seq x y z
N MET A 1 32.36 -20.14 5.78
CA MET A 1 30.92 -20.38 5.57
C MET A 1 30.48 -21.48 6.53
N SER A 2 29.63 -21.16 7.50
CA SER A 2 29.03 -22.17 8.39
C SER A 2 28.02 -23.00 7.60
N LYS A 3 28.09 -24.32 7.75
CA LYS A 3 27.12 -25.26 7.17
C LYS A 3 25.92 -25.34 8.11
N HIS A 4 24.74 -24.89 7.67
CA HIS A 4 23.50 -25.03 8.43
C HIS A 4 22.65 -26.13 7.81
N TYR A 5 22.47 -27.20 8.58
CA TYR A 5 21.61 -28.32 8.22
C TYR A 5 20.20 -28.04 8.76
N ILE A 6 19.21 -28.20 7.90
CA ILE A 6 17.80 -27.94 8.21
C ILE A 6 17.00 -29.14 7.75
N THR A 7 16.29 -29.77 8.67
CA THR A 7 15.43 -30.92 8.38
C THR A 7 14.05 -30.44 7.97
N CYS A 8 13.54 -30.94 6.85
CA CYS A 8 12.19 -30.65 6.40
C CYS A 8 11.15 -31.24 7.38
N LYS A 9 10.20 -30.44 7.84
CA LYS A 9 9.13 -30.92 8.74
C LYS A 9 8.12 -31.86 8.05
N HIS A 10 8.00 -31.77 6.73
CA HIS A 10 7.04 -32.55 5.96
C HIS A 10 7.57 -33.94 5.57
N CYS A 11 8.76 -34.01 4.97
CA CYS A 11 9.34 -35.27 4.46
C CYS A 11 10.57 -35.77 5.23
N GLN A 12 10.94 -35.11 6.33
CA GLN A 12 12.09 -35.45 7.20
C GLN A 12 13.45 -35.52 6.49
N THR A 13 13.54 -35.01 5.26
CA THR A 13 14.79 -35.00 4.49
C THR A 13 15.70 -33.89 5.00
N GLU A 14 16.98 -34.19 5.21
CA GLU A 14 18.00 -33.21 5.59
C GLU A 14 18.40 -32.37 4.38
N ASN A 15 18.38 -31.06 4.54
CA ASN A 15 18.76 -30.10 3.51
C ASN A 15 19.87 -29.20 4.04
N LEU A 16 20.77 -28.74 3.17
CA LEU A 16 21.91 -27.90 3.53
C LEU A 16 21.78 -26.54 2.87
N ASN A 17 21.59 -25.48 3.66
CA ASN A 17 21.52 -24.11 3.17
C ASN A 17 20.55 -23.90 1.98
N THR A 18 19.38 -24.57 1.98
CA THR A 18 18.34 -24.35 0.96
C THR A 18 17.09 -23.75 1.60
N ASP A 19 16.42 -22.87 0.86
CA ASP A 19 15.18 -22.27 1.33
C ASP A 19 13.97 -23.19 1.16
N TYR A 20 14.05 -24.07 0.16
CA TYR A 20 13.06 -25.09 -0.18
C TYR A 20 13.65 -26.48 0.01
N CYS A 21 12.78 -27.45 0.26
CA CYS A 21 13.14 -28.84 0.32
C CYS A 21 13.50 -29.37 -1.07
N THR A 22 14.65 -30.02 -1.19
CA THR A 22 15.07 -30.67 -2.45
C THR A 22 14.20 -31.87 -2.83
N ASN A 23 13.50 -32.49 -1.87
CA ASN A 23 12.65 -33.66 -2.09
C ASN A 23 11.19 -33.26 -2.36
N CYS A 24 10.57 -32.49 -1.45
CA CYS A 24 9.14 -32.18 -1.55
C CYS A 24 8.81 -30.75 -2.01
N GLY A 25 9.80 -29.87 -2.16
CA GLY A 25 9.59 -28.48 -2.57
C GLY A 25 8.96 -27.55 -1.53
N GLU A 26 8.70 -28.03 -0.32
CA GLU A 26 8.16 -27.21 0.79
C GLU A 26 9.17 -26.15 1.24
N ILE A 27 8.70 -24.96 1.63
CA ILE A 27 9.56 -23.93 2.24
C ILE A 27 10.01 -24.45 3.61
N ILE A 28 11.33 -24.56 3.81
CA ILE A 28 11.91 -24.97 5.10
C ILE A 28 12.45 -23.76 5.84
N ASN A 29 12.83 -22.70 5.11
CA ASN A 29 13.31 -21.47 5.73
C ASN A 29 12.16 -20.64 6.32
N ILE A 30 12.08 -20.63 7.64
CA ILE A 30 11.07 -19.89 8.42
C ILE A 30 11.11 -18.38 8.13
N VAL A 31 12.29 -17.83 7.83
CA VAL A 31 12.43 -16.41 7.49
C VAL A 31 11.78 -16.14 6.14
N LEU A 32 12.04 -17.00 5.15
CA LEU A 32 11.41 -16.88 3.83
C LEU A 32 9.90 -17.07 3.89
N GLU A 33 9.42 -18.06 4.65
CA GLU A 33 8.00 -18.30 4.87
C GLU A 33 7.29 -17.06 5.44
N ARG A 34 7.87 -16.44 6.48
CA ARG A 34 7.33 -15.20 7.06
C ARG A 34 7.37 -14.03 6.09
N GLN A 35 8.41 -13.92 5.27
CA GLN A 35 8.51 -12.86 4.26
C GLN A 35 7.43 -12.99 3.19
N LEU A 36 7.21 -14.20 2.68
CA LEU A 36 6.17 -14.48 1.70
C LEU A 36 4.78 -14.24 2.27
N GLU A 37 4.54 -14.63 3.53
CA GLU A 37 3.26 -14.35 4.20
C GLU A 37 3.02 -12.84 4.36
N GLN A 38 4.05 -12.09 4.76
CA GLN A 38 3.95 -10.64 4.85
C GLN A 38 3.71 -9.98 3.49
N GLN A 39 4.33 -10.47 2.43
CA GLN A 39 4.10 -9.99 1.07
C GLN A 39 2.65 -10.27 0.64
N ARG A 40 2.16 -11.49 0.84
CA ARG A 40 0.78 -11.88 0.54
C ARG A 40 -0.24 -11.00 1.26
N VAL A 41 -0.06 -10.77 2.56
CA VAL A 41 -0.96 -9.90 3.34
C VAL A 41 -0.92 -8.45 2.85
N LYS A 42 0.24 -7.94 2.44
CA LYS A 42 0.35 -6.60 1.85
C LYS A 42 -0.37 -6.53 0.50
N GLU A 43 -0.15 -7.51 -0.37
CA GLU A 43 -0.81 -7.60 -1.67
C GLU A 43 -2.32 -7.71 -1.53
N GLU A 44 -2.83 -8.54 -0.62
CA GLU A 44 -4.26 -8.64 -0.35
C GLU A 44 -4.87 -7.32 0.13
N ARG A 45 -4.15 -6.56 0.97
CA ARG A 45 -4.60 -5.23 1.41
C ARG A 45 -4.63 -4.25 0.24
N ILE A 46 -3.61 -4.27 -0.62
CA ILE A 46 -3.55 -3.41 -1.81
C ILE A 46 -4.68 -3.77 -2.78
N GLN A 47 -4.89 -5.06 -3.06
CA GLN A 47 -5.96 -5.53 -3.93
C GLN A 47 -7.34 -5.19 -3.37
N LYS A 48 -7.56 -5.31 -2.06
CA LYS A 48 -8.80 -4.89 -1.41
C LYS A 48 -9.04 -3.39 -1.52
N GLU A 49 -8.00 -2.56 -1.45
CA GLU A 49 -8.14 -1.11 -1.59
C GLU A 49 -8.39 -0.71 -3.06
N ILE A 50 -7.76 -1.39 -4.03
CA ILE A 50 -7.99 -1.17 -5.46
C ILE A 50 -9.41 -1.60 -5.87
N LEU A 51 -9.88 -2.74 -5.34
CA LEU A 51 -11.21 -3.28 -5.59
C LEU A 51 -12.29 -2.65 -4.70
N ARG A 52 -11.90 -1.78 -3.76
CA ARG A 52 -12.84 -1.07 -2.90
C ARG A 52 -13.69 -0.19 -3.79
N GLU A 53 -15.00 -0.38 -3.72
CA GLU A 53 -15.89 0.54 -4.43
C GLU A 53 -15.67 1.95 -3.88
N PRO A 54 -15.40 2.93 -4.77
CA PRO A 54 -15.26 4.30 -4.33
C PRO A 54 -16.55 4.72 -3.64
N THR A 55 -16.40 5.43 -2.52
CA THR A 55 -17.54 5.96 -1.77
C THR A 55 -18.37 6.88 -2.67
N ALA A 56 -19.64 7.12 -2.32
CA ALA A 56 -20.52 7.97 -3.13
C ALA A 56 -19.91 9.36 -3.41
N ILE A 57 -19.15 9.88 -2.44
CA ILE A 57 -18.43 11.15 -2.52
C ILE A 57 -17.26 11.05 -3.51
N GLU A 58 -16.45 10.00 -3.43
CA GLU A 58 -15.35 9.77 -4.39
C GLU A 58 -15.88 9.56 -5.81
N LYS A 59 -16.95 8.77 -5.99
CA LYS A 59 -17.63 8.61 -7.29
C LYS A 59 -18.07 9.95 -7.85
N PHE A 60 -18.65 10.83 -7.03
CA PHE A 60 -19.03 12.18 -7.44
C PHE A 60 -17.83 13.01 -7.90
N PHE A 61 -16.75 13.06 -7.11
CA PHE A 61 -15.54 13.82 -7.47
C PHE A 61 -14.85 13.28 -8.73
N LEU A 62 -14.77 11.96 -8.88
CA LEU A 62 -14.23 11.31 -10.07
C LEU A 62 -15.07 11.66 -11.30
N THR A 63 -16.40 11.66 -11.15
CA THR A 63 -17.34 12.01 -12.23
C THR A 63 -17.22 13.47 -12.62
N LEU A 64 -17.11 14.39 -11.66
CA LEU A 64 -16.91 15.83 -11.93
C LEU A 64 -15.57 16.10 -12.62
N ARG A 65 -14.50 15.45 -12.17
CA ARG A 65 -13.16 15.59 -12.75
C ARG A 65 -13.12 15.08 -14.19
N ASN A 66 -13.74 13.93 -14.45
CA ASN A 66 -13.69 13.24 -15.74
C ASN A 66 -14.92 13.52 -16.62
N HIS A 67 -15.70 14.55 -16.29
CA HIS A 67 -16.91 14.90 -17.01
C HIS A 67 -16.57 15.26 -18.47
N SER A 68 -17.36 14.74 -19.42
CA SER A 68 -17.14 14.95 -20.87
C SER A 68 -17.25 16.42 -21.30
N ASN A 69 -18.04 17.20 -20.55
CA ASN A 69 -18.21 18.64 -20.81
C ASN A 69 -16.99 19.45 -20.31
N PRO A 70 -16.22 20.13 -21.20
CA PRO A 70 -15.04 20.89 -20.81
C PRO A 70 -15.34 22.07 -19.87
N PHE A 71 -16.52 22.67 -19.93
CA PHE A 71 -16.89 23.78 -19.03
C PHE A 71 -16.97 23.34 -17.56
N VAL A 72 -17.58 22.18 -17.30
CA VAL A 72 -17.69 21.60 -15.94
C VAL A 72 -16.30 21.25 -15.40
N ARG A 73 -15.45 20.69 -16.26
CA ARG A 73 -14.06 20.35 -15.91
C ARG A 73 -13.24 21.59 -15.55
N VAL A 74 -13.34 22.67 -16.33
CA VAL A 74 -12.63 23.94 -16.05
C VAL A 74 -13.12 24.56 -14.75
N LEU A 75 -14.44 24.58 -14.50
CA LEU A 75 -15.00 25.06 -13.24
C LEU A 75 -14.45 24.29 -12.04
N TYR A 76 -14.45 22.95 -12.11
CA TYR A 76 -13.89 22.09 -11.07
C TYR A 76 -12.42 22.40 -10.82
N ILE A 77 -11.61 22.57 -11.86
CA ILE A 77 -10.19 22.90 -11.75
C ILE A 77 -10.01 24.25 -11.02
N ILE A 78 -10.73 25.30 -11.42
CA ILE A 78 -10.61 26.62 -10.80
C ILE A 78 -10.96 26.56 -9.32
N VAL A 79 -12.11 25.99 -8.98
CA VAL A 79 -12.56 25.87 -7.57
C VAL A 79 -11.56 25.04 -6.77
N HIS A 80 -11.09 23.92 -7.32
CA HIS A 80 -10.15 23.05 -6.65
C HIS A 80 -8.79 23.73 -6.41
N THR A 81 -8.27 24.46 -7.39
CA THR A 81 -7.01 25.20 -7.27
C THR A 81 -7.11 26.32 -6.24
N VAL A 82 -8.19 27.11 -6.26
CA VAL A 82 -8.40 28.18 -5.27
C VAL A 82 -8.49 27.59 -3.86
N TRP A 83 -9.27 26.51 -3.68
CA TRP A 83 -9.37 25.81 -2.40
C TRP A 83 -8.01 25.33 -1.90
N LEU A 84 -7.21 24.70 -2.77
CA LEU A 84 -5.90 24.18 -2.42
C LEU A 84 -4.97 25.30 -1.94
N VAL A 85 -4.90 26.43 -2.65
CA VAL A 85 -4.08 27.58 -2.26
C VAL A 85 -4.48 28.10 -0.88
N VAL A 86 -5.78 28.27 -0.62
CA VAL A 86 -6.28 28.71 0.69
C VAL A 86 -5.92 27.71 1.78
N ALA A 87 -6.12 26.41 1.53
CA ALA A 87 -5.79 25.36 2.49
C ALA A 87 -4.29 25.33 2.82
N THR A 88 -3.41 25.53 1.83
CA THR A 88 -1.96 25.60 2.07
C THR A 88 -1.58 26.80 2.92
N ILE A 89 -2.15 27.98 2.66
CA ILE A 89 -1.90 29.18 3.48
C ILE A 89 -2.39 28.97 4.92
N ALA A 90 -3.60 28.44 5.08
CA ALA A 90 -4.18 28.15 6.39
C ALA A 90 -3.34 27.14 7.18
N ALA A 91 -2.89 26.06 6.53
CA ALA A 91 -2.01 25.07 7.14
C ALA A 91 -0.66 25.66 7.54
N GLY A 92 -0.08 26.54 6.72
CA GLY A 92 1.16 27.25 7.05
C GLY A 92 1.01 28.14 8.29
N ILE A 93 -0.08 28.91 8.39
CA ILE A 93 -0.38 29.73 9.57
C ILE A 93 -0.59 28.83 10.79
N ALA A 94 -1.39 27.77 10.66
CA ALA A 94 -1.65 26.83 11.76
C ALA A 94 -0.37 26.16 12.26
N TYR A 95 0.57 25.82 11.38
CA TYR A 95 1.87 25.27 11.75
C TYR A 95 2.71 26.26 12.57
N LEU A 96 2.77 27.52 12.16
CA LEU A 96 3.49 28.57 12.90
C LEU A 96 2.86 28.79 14.28
N VAL A 97 1.54 28.88 14.36
CA VAL A 97 0.82 29.01 15.64
C VAL A 97 1.02 27.79 16.53
N GLY A 98 0.96 26.58 15.95
CA GLY A 98 1.19 25.33 16.66
C GLY A 98 2.59 25.24 17.27
N MET A 99 3.62 25.72 16.56
CA MET A 99 4.98 25.79 17.12
C MET A 99 5.13 26.80 18.26
N ILE A 100 4.31 27.85 18.29
CA ILE A 100 4.33 28.86 19.38
C ILE A 100 3.49 28.40 20.57
N ALA A 101 2.45 27.61 20.34
CA ALA A 101 1.52 27.12 21.35
C ALA A 101 1.96 25.79 22.02
N ALA A 102 2.91 25.07 21.42
CA ALA A 102 3.52 23.86 21.99
C ALA A 102 4.68 24.21 22.94
#